data_AF-A0A075MUN6-F1
#
_entry.id   AF-A0A075MUN6-F1
#
_cell.length_a   1.000
_cell.length_b   1.000
_cell.length_c   1.000
_cell.angle_alpha   90.00
_cell.angle_beta   90.00
_cell.angle_gamma   90.00
#
_symmetry.space_group_name_H-M   'P 1'
#
loop_
_entity.id
_entity.type
_entity.pdbx_description
1 polymer ?
#
loop_
_entity_poly.entity_id
_entity_poly.type
_entity_poly.pdbx_seq_one_letter_code
_entity_poly.pdbx_strand_id
1 'polypeptide(L)'
;MREWSLNVLISPSWSADIHTELVRFLSTSVSEDNYWGQYLTPLLKKRSDLPFSLHLAVLVEPYLQFILEGKKTVESRFSSHRVAPYQKVANGDVILLKRSGGPIMGICEVTEVWYYRLDPRSWLDIKREFTNYLCVQDPSFWSDRKHASFATLMRIDKVATLGPLFIEKKDRRGWVILYNRQKNNPLVLDI
;
A
#
# COMPACT_ATOMS: atom_id res chain seq x y z
N MET A 1 30.71 -36.87 13.53
CA MET A 1 30.81 -35.46 13.97
C MET A 1 31.34 -34.67 12.77
N ARG A 2 30.59 -33.92 11.95
CA ARG A 2 29.18 -33.50 11.89
C ARG A 2 28.71 -33.64 10.44
N GLU A 3 27.50 -34.17 10.26
CA GLU A 3 26.72 -34.06 9.04
C GLU A 3 26.31 -32.60 8.84
N TRP A 4 26.42 -32.10 7.61
CA TRP A 4 25.67 -30.93 7.16
C TRP A 4 24.85 -31.38 5.96
N SER A 5 23.60 -31.76 6.25
CA SER A 5 22.56 -31.97 5.26
C SER A 5 22.34 -30.64 4.53
N LEU A 6 22.80 -30.56 3.29
CA LEU A 6 22.35 -29.54 2.35
C LEU A 6 20.90 -29.84 2.00
N ASN A 7 19.98 -29.35 2.83
CA ASN A 7 18.60 -29.19 2.43
C ASN A 7 18.58 -28.20 1.27
N VAL A 8 18.46 -28.75 0.06
CA VAL A 8 18.09 -28.04 -1.15
C VAL A 8 16.73 -27.40 -0.86
N LEU A 9 16.75 -26.11 -0.53
CA LEU A 9 15.56 -25.27 -0.57
C LEU A 9 15.20 -25.11 -2.04
N ILE A 10 14.35 -26.01 -2.51
CA ILE A 10 13.64 -25.89 -3.77
C ILE A 10 12.83 -24.59 -3.65
N SER A 11 13.32 -23.53 -4.27
CA SER A 11 12.59 -22.26 -4.38
C SER A 11 11.36 -22.51 -5.25
N PRO A 12 10.15 -22.35 -4.74
CA PRO A 12 8.96 -22.39 -5.57
C PRO A 12 9.00 -21.22 -6.57
N SER A 13 8.39 -21.40 -7.74
CA SER A 13 8.23 -20.33 -8.73
C SER A 13 7.45 -19.15 -8.11
N TRP A 14 8.14 -18.02 -7.96
CA TRP A 14 7.82 -16.96 -6.97
C TRP A 14 6.47 -16.24 -7.12
N SER A 15 5.79 -16.31 -8.28
CA SER A 15 4.63 -15.44 -8.54
C SER A 15 3.27 -16.04 -8.15
N ALA A 16 3.07 -17.36 -8.26
CA ALA A 16 1.80 -18.01 -7.95
C ALA A 16 1.59 -18.21 -6.43
N ASP A 17 2.70 -18.43 -5.71
CA ASP A 17 2.66 -18.77 -4.29
C ASP A 17 2.42 -17.56 -3.39
N ILE A 18 3.03 -16.41 -3.68
CA ILE A 18 2.85 -15.18 -2.88
C ILE A 18 1.40 -14.68 -2.99
N HIS A 19 0.78 -14.76 -4.17
CA HIS A 19 -0.63 -14.38 -4.32
C HIS A 19 -1.54 -15.28 -3.47
N THR A 20 -1.30 -16.59 -3.50
CA THR A 20 -2.08 -17.56 -2.73
C THR A 20 -1.91 -17.35 -1.23
N GLU A 21 -0.67 -17.09 -0.78
CA GLU A 21 -0.36 -16.79 0.61
C GLU A 21 -1.03 -15.49 1.08
N LEU A 22 -0.96 -14.44 0.27
CA LEU A 22 -1.61 -13.16 0.57
C LEU A 22 -3.12 -13.31 0.69
N VAL A 23 -3.78 -14.00 -0.25
CA VAL A 23 -5.23 -14.21 -0.20
C VAL A 23 -5.62 -15.03 1.04
N ARG A 24 -4.87 -16.08 1.38
CA ARG A 24 -5.09 -16.89 2.59
C ARG A 24 -4.89 -16.08 3.87
N PHE A 25 -3.86 -15.23 3.90
CA PHE A 25 -3.62 -14.34 5.02
C PHE A 25 -4.77 -13.35 5.19
N LEU A 26 -5.20 -12.69 4.12
CA LEU A 26 -6.31 -11.74 4.15
C LEU A 26 -7.61 -12.41 4.57
N SER A 27 -7.94 -13.60 4.02
CA SER A 27 -9.16 -14.32 4.41
C SER A 27 -9.22 -14.62 5.90
N THR A 28 -8.07 -14.90 6.52
CA THR A 28 -7.99 -15.18 7.95
C THR A 28 -8.05 -13.88 8.76
N SER A 29 -7.27 -12.87 8.35
CA SER A 29 -7.06 -11.63 9.10
C SER A 29 -8.26 -10.70 9.11
N VAL A 30 -9.13 -10.77 8.11
CA VAL A 30 -10.35 -9.95 8.02
C VAL A 30 -11.64 -10.72 8.29
N SER A 31 -11.54 -11.97 8.77
CA SER A 31 -12.70 -12.85 8.97
C SER A 31 -13.70 -12.32 10.00
N GLU A 32 -13.22 -11.59 11.01
CA GLU A 32 -14.04 -10.98 12.05
C GLU A 32 -14.48 -9.54 11.71
N ASP A 33 -13.91 -8.96 10.64
CA ASP A 33 -14.28 -7.62 10.19
C ASP A 33 -15.37 -7.71 9.12
N ASN A 34 -16.61 -7.36 9.49
CA ASN A 34 -17.76 -7.42 8.60
C ASN A 34 -17.56 -6.60 7.31
N TYR A 35 -16.91 -5.44 7.41
CA TYR A 35 -16.67 -4.59 6.25
C TYR A 35 -15.67 -5.25 5.30
N TRP A 36 -14.49 -5.58 5.79
CA TRP A 36 -13.41 -6.13 4.96
C TRP A 36 -13.72 -7.54 4.47
N GLY A 37 -14.37 -8.38 5.27
CA GLY A 37 -14.84 -9.70 4.84
C GLY A 37 -15.77 -9.62 3.63
N GLN A 38 -16.72 -8.67 3.65
CA GLN A 38 -17.61 -8.43 2.51
C GLN A 38 -16.87 -7.78 1.34
N TYR A 39 -16.09 -6.71 1.58
CA TYR A 39 -15.44 -5.92 0.55
C TYR A 39 -14.41 -6.73 -0.25
N LEU A 40 -13.62 -7.58 0.43
CA LEU A 40 -12.60 -8.41 -0.21
C LEU A 40 -13.15 -9.71 -0.77
N THR A 41 -14.44 -10.02 -0.59
CA THR A 41 -15.07 -11.27 -1.09
C THR A 41 -14.71 -11.58 -2.55
N PRO A 42 -14.72 -10.63 -3.50
CA PRO A 42 -14.30 -10.91 -4.89
C PRO A 42 -12.87 -11.44 -4.99
N LEU A 43 -11.92 -10.87 -4.24
CA LEU A 43 -10.52 -11.31 -4.18
C LEU A 43 -10.40 -12.70 -3.55
N LEU A 44 -11.11 -12.93 -2.43
CA LEU A 44 -11.09 -14.21 -1.72
C LEU A 44 -11.68 -15.36 -2.55
N LYS A 45 -12.68 -15.05 -3.39
CA LYS A 45 -13.27 -15.99 -4.37
C LYS A 45 -12.43 -16.12 -5.65
N LYS A 46 -11.23 -15.54 -5.70
CA LYS A 46 -10.29 -15.56 -6.83
C LYS A 46 -10.94 -15.10 -8.15
N ARG A 47 -11.82 -14.09 -8.07
CA ARG A 47 -12.41 -13.48 -9.26
C ARG A 47 -11.35 -12.67 -10.03
N SER A 48 -11.44 -12.69 -11.36
CA SER A 48 -10.55 -11.92 -12.23
C SER A 48 -11.03 -10.49 -12.47
N ASP A 49 -12.24 -10.13 -12.04
CA ASP A 49 -12.91 -8.84 -12.24
C ASP A 49 -13.12 -8.08 -10.91
N LEU A 50 -12.03 -7.78 -10.20
CA LEU A 50 -12.15 -7.08 -8.91
C LEU A 50 -12.62 -5.64 -9.13
N PRO A 51 -13.56 -5.13 -8.31
CA PRO A 51 -14.05 -3.74 -8.42
C PRO A 51 -13.01 -2.70 -7.96
N PHE A 52 -11.89 -3.15 -7.39
CA PHE A 52 -10.82 -2.34 -6.83
C PHE A 52 -9.45 -2.80 -7.33
N SER A 53 -8.49 -1.88 -7.35
CA SER A 53 -7.07 -2.24 -7.43
C SER A 53 -6.54 -2.53 -6.02
N LEU A 54 -5.60 -3.48 -5.93
CA LEU A 54 -4.90 -3.80 -4.68
C LEU A 54 -3.49 -3.24 -4.76
N HIS A 55 -3.11 -2.46 -3.75
CA HIS A 55 -1.81 -1.82 -3.66
C HIS A 55 -1.05 -2.26 -2.42
N LEU A 56 0.27 -2.08 -2.46
CA LEU A 56 1.15 -2.21 -1.32
C LEU A 56 1.89 -0.89 -1.11
N ALA A 57 1.68 -0.25 0.04
CA ALA A 57 2.40 0.95 0.44
C ALA A 57 3.48 0.59 1.47
N VAL A 58 4.73 0.92 1.16
CA VAL A 58 5.83 0.82 2.14
C VAL A 58 5.91 2.14 2.91
N LEU A 59 5.74 2.06 4.22
CA LEU A 59 5.60 3.17 5.15
C LEU A 59 6.72 3.15 6.19
N VAL A 60 7.17 4.33 6.59
CA VAL A 60 8.15 4.51 7.67
C VAL A 60 7.43 4.95 8.94
N GLU A 61 8.02 4.67 10.10
CA GLU A 61 7.53 5.20 11.37
C GLU A 61 7.83 6.70 11.53
N PRO A 62 6.99 7.45 12.26
CA PRO A 62 5.78 7.03 12.99
C PRO A 62 4.50 7.02 12.13
N TYR A 63 4.60 7.31 10.83
CA TYR A 63 3.43 7.50 9.97
C TYR A 63 2.61 6.21 9.77
N LEU A 64 3.26 5.05 9.73
CA LEU A 64 2.54 3.77 9.73
C LEU A 64 1.65 3.66 10.97
N GLN A 65 2.23 3.85 12.15
CA GLN A 65 1.47 3.79 13.40
C GLN A 65 0.34 4.81 13.45
N PHE A 66 0.54 6.04 12.94
CA PHE A 66 -0.52 7.03 12.88
C PHE A 66 -1.70 6.62 11.99
N ILE A 67 -1.45 5.89 10.90
CA ILE A 67 -2.53 5.35 10.08
C ILE A 67 -3.28 4.28 10.87
N LEU A 68 -2.57 3.31 11.46
CA LEU A 68 -3.17 2.20 12.21
C LEU A 68 -3.98 2.68 13.43
N GLU A 69 -3.59 3.81 14.03
CA GLU A 69 -4.32 4.45 15.14
C GLU A 69 -5.43 5.41 14.67
N GLY A 70 -5.64 5.57 13.36
CA GLY A 70 -6.64 6.48 12.79
C GLY A 70 -6.31 7.97 12.92
N LYS A 71 -5.10 8.33 13.36
CA LYS A 71 -4.64 9.73 13.48
C LYS A 71 -4.34 10.34 12.11
N LYS A 72 -3.66 9.59 11.24
CA LYS A 72 -3.32 9.99 9.88
C LYS A 72 -4.38 9.47 8.91
N THR A 73 -5.18 10.38 8.38
CA THR A 73 -6.33 10.06 7.51
C THR A 73 -6.09 10.38 6.04
N VAL A 74 -4.93 10.96 5.72
CA VAL A 74 -4.47 11.16 4.34
C VAL A 74 -3.06 10.58 4.19
N GLU A 75 -2.85 9.74 3.18
CA GLU A 75 -1.53 9.29 2.73
C GLU A 75 -1.05 10.14 1.55
N SER A 76 0.24 10.45 1.51
CA SER A 76 0.82 11.28 0.43
C SER A 76 2.06 10.66 -0.19
N ARG A 77 2.18 10.76 -1.51
CA ARG A 77 3.39 10.40 -2.25
C ARG A 77 3.79 11.52 -3.18
N PHE A 78 5.05 11.95 -3.05
CA PHE A 78 5.66 13.01 -3.83
C PHE A 78 6.76 12.41 -4.70
N SER A 79 6.85 12.83 -5.96
CA SER A 79 7.86 12.33 -6.89
C SER A 79 8.21 13.38 -7.94
N SER A 80 9.46 13.36 -8.42
CA SER A 80 9.87 14.16 -9.59
C SER A 80 9.33 13.57 -10.91
N HIS A 81 8.85 12.33 -10.89
CA HIS A 81 8.38 11.58 -12.06
C HIS A 81 6.93 11.10 -11.90
N ARG A 82 6.25 10.84 -13.02
CA ARG A 82 4.90 10.26 -13.05
C ARG A 82 4.92 8.75 -12.80
N VAL A 83 5.19 8.37 -11.57
CA VAL A 83 5.26 6.97 -11.13
C VAL A 83 4.16 6.65 -10.13
N ALA A 84 3.83 5.37 -9.96
CA ALA A 84 2.82 4.95 -8.99
C ALA A 84 3.14 5.53 -7.59
N PRO A 85 2.13 6.07 -6.87
CA PRO A 85 0.69 5.98 -7.14
C PRO A 85 0.08 7.01 -8.11
N TYR A 86 0.85 7.93 -8.71
CA TYR A 86 0.29 9.00 -9.54
C TYR A 86 -0.53 8.48 -10.74
N GLN A 87 -1.81 8.85 -10.78
CA GLN A 87 -2.82 8.38 -11.73
C GLN A 87 -2.96 6.85 -11.80
N LYS A 88 -2.68 6.15 -10.70
CA LYS A 88 -2.78 4.68 -10.58
C LYS A 88 -3.64 4.20 -9.43
N VAL A 89 -4.10 5.11 -8.58
CA VAL A 89 -5.01 4.84 -7.46
C VAL A 89 -6.36 5.49 -7.76
N ALA A 90 -7.43 4.98 -7.21
CA ALA A 90 -8.75 5.56 -7.36
C ALA A 90 -9.60 5.26 -6.14
N ASN A 91 -10.74 5.93 -6.06
CA ASN A 91 -11.73 5.65 -5.02
C ASN A 91 -12.14 4.17 -5.09
N GLY A 92 -12.22 3.56 -3.91
CA GLY A 92 -12.46 2.14 -3.68
C GLY A 92 -11.22 1.25 -3.77
N ASP A 93 -10.04 1.79 -4.14
CA ASP A 93 -8.83 0.98 -4.14
C ASP A 93 -8.40 0.61 -2.72
N VAL A 94 -7.76 -0.55 -2.59
CA VAL A 94 -7.34 -1.13 -1.31
C VAL A 94 -5.83 -1.01 -1.17
N ILE A 95 -5.35 -0.57 -0.01
CA ILE A 95 -3.93 -0.44 0.30
C ILE A 95 -3.56 -1.38 1.44
N LEU A 96 -2.60 -2.26 1.18
CA LEU A 96 -1.87 -2.98 2.23
C LEU A 96 -0.76 -2.10 2.80
N LEU A 97 -0.73 -1.98 4.12
CA LEU A 97 0.18 -1.12 4.87
C LEU A 97 1.39 -1.93 5.34
N LYS A 98 2.53 -1.77 4.66
CA LYS A 98 3.77 -2.50 4.96
C LYS A 98 4.77 -1.60 5.66
N ARG A 99 5.34 -2.09 6.76
CA ARG A 99 6.47 -1.43 7.42
C ARG A 99 7.73 -1.50 6.53
N SER A 100 8.46 -0.39 6.43
CA SER A 100 9.77 -0.38 5.80
C SER A 100 10.69 -1.41 6.44
N GLY A 101 11.26 -2.30 5.63
CA GLY A 101 12.07 -3.44 6.10
C GLY A 101 11.31 -4.51 6.92
N GLY A 102 9.99 -4.37 7.12
CA GLY A 102 9.20 -5.24 8.00
C GLY A 102 7.94 -5.81 7.34
N PRO A 103 7.01 -6.38 8.12
CA PRO A 103 5.82 -7.05 7.59
C PRO A 103 4.72 -6.07 7.11
N ILE A 104 3.71 -6.62 6.43
CA ILE A 104 2.40 -5.99 6.28
C ILE A 104 1.69 -6.06 7.64
N MET A 105 1.14 -4.93 8.07
CA MET A 105 0.57 -4.72 9.41
C MET A 105 -0.86 -4.21 9.38
N GLY A 106 -1.39 -3.84 8.21
CA GLY A 106 -2.71 -3.25 8.13
C GLY A 106 -3.24 -3.17 6.70
N ILE A 107 -4.48 -2.75 6.61
CA ILE A 107 -5.22 -2.51 5.36
C ILE A 107 -6.08 -1.26 5.51
N CYS A 108 -6.27 -0.53 4.43
CA CYS A 108 -7.23 0.57 4.37
C CYS A 108 -7.84 0.72 2.98
N GLU A 109 -8.96 1.42 2.91
CA GLU A 109 -9.63 1.80 1.66
C GLU A 109 -9.26 3.24 1.31
N VAL A 110 -9.08 3.50 0.02
CA VAL A 110 -8.98 4.86 -0.52
C VAL A 110 -10.38 5.37 -0.84
N THR A 111 -10.81 6.43 -0.15
CA THR A 111 -12.14 7.01 -0.35
C THR A 111 -12.13 8.22 -1.28
N GLU A 112 -11.02 8.97 -1.31
CA GLU A 112 -10.82 10.11 -2.22
C GLU A 112 -9.36 10.22 -2.66
N VAL A 113 -9.14 10.73 -3.88
CA VAL A 113 -7.79 10.89 -4.45
C VAL A 113 -7.63 12.25 -5.11
N TRP A 114 -6.50 12.90 -4.84
CA TRP A 114 -6.08 14.13 -5.51
C TRP A 114 -4.75 13.93 -6.21
N TYR A 115 -4.68 14.44 -7.44
CA TYR A 115 -3.49 14.41 -8.28
C TYR A 115 -3.03 15.81 -8.59
N TYR A 116 -1.76 16.10 -8.29
CA TYR A 116 -1.16 17.40 -8.54
C TYR A 116 0.04 17.27 -9.47
N ARG A 117 0.09 18.13 -10.49
CA ARG A 117 1.36 18.59 -11.04
C ARG A 117 1.79 19.78 -10.19
N LEU A 118 2.91 19.64 -9.50
CA LEU A 118 3.31 20.59 -8.47
C LEU A 118 3.87 21.87 -9.07
N ASP A 119 3.38 22.97 -8.55
CA ASP A 119 3.76 24.35 -8.80
C ASP A 119 3.66 25.14 -7.49
N PRO A 120 4.10 26.41 -7.42
CA PRO A 120 4.07 27.17 -6.18
C PRO A 120 2.67 27.29 -5.55
N ARG A 121 1.59 27.30 -6.34
CA ARG A 121 0.21 27.44 -5.85
C ARG A 121 -0.29 26.14 -5.22
N SER A 122 -0.17 25.04 -5.95
CA SER A 122 -0.53 23.70 -5.44
C SER A 122 0.27 23.32 -4.20
N TRP A 123 1.53 23.73 -4.07
CA TRP A 123 2.29 23.57 -2.82
C TRP A 123 1.66 24.31 -1.64
N LEU A 124 1.21 25.55 -1.84
CA LEU A 124 0.54 26.32 -0.80
C LEU A 124 -0.81 25.69 -0.42
N ASP A 125 -1.58 25.26 -1.42
CA ASP A 125 -2.87 24.61 -1.20
C ASP A 125 -2.71 23.29 -0.45
N ILE A 126 -1.76 22.43 -0.86
CA ILE A 126 -1.46 21.17 -0.18
C ILE A 126 -1.07 21.41 1.28
N LYS A 127 -0.17 22.37 1.53
CA LYS A 127 0.27 22.70 2.90
C LYS A 127 -0.88 23.23 3.74
N ARG A 128 -1.71 24.13 3.20
CA ARG A 128 -2.83 24.71 3.92
C ARG A 128 -3.89 23.67 4.27
N GLU A 129 -4.23 22.81 3.31
CA GLU A 129 -5.38 21.90 3.43
C GLU A 129 -5.01 20.58 4.11
N PHE A 130 -3.82 20.03 3.84
CA PHE A 130 -3.51 18.64 4.21
C PHE A 130 -2.53 18.47 5.36
N THR A 131 -1.85 19.51 5.85
CA THR A 131 -0.82 19.37 6.90
C THR A 131 -1.32 18.60 8.13
N ASN A 132 -2.52 18.91 8.61
CA ASN A 132 -3.11 18.25 9.78
C ASN A 132 -3.44 16.78 9.48
N TYR A 133 -4.09 16.50 8.35
CA TYR A 133 -4.48 15.14 7.95
C TYR A 133 -3.28 14.24 7.60
N LEU A 134 -2.17 14.85 7.19
CA LEU A 134 -0.92 14.16 6.91
C LEU A 134 -0.12 13.83 8.18
N CYS A 135 -0.50 14.41 9.33
CA CYS A 135 0.23 14.36 10.59
C CYS A 135 1.72 14.73 10.42
N VAL A 136 2.00 15.82 9.69
CA VAL A 136 3.38 16.27 9.48
C VAL A 136 3.99 16.69 10.80
N GLN A 137 4.87 15.85 11.37
CA GLN A 137 5.58 16.13 12.62
C GLN A 137 7.06 16.48 12.39
N ASP A 138 7.63 15.95 11.30
CA ASP A 138 9.03 16.18 10.96
C ASP A 138 9.20 17.58 10.34
N PRO A 139 10.04 18.46 10.93
CA PRO A 139 10.33 19.77 10.36
C PRO A 139 10.88 19.70 8.93
N SER A 140 11.55 18.60 8.56
CA SER A 140 12.14 18.38 7.24
C SER A 140 11.16 17.82 6.20
N PHE A 141 9.94 17.45 6.59
CA PHE A 141 8.98 16.78 5.71
C PHE A 141 8.81 17.52 4.38
N TRP A 142 8.60 18.83 4.43
CA TRP A 142 8.40 19.63 3.22
C TRP A 142 9.70 19.88 2.45
N SER A 143 10.82 20.08 3.13
CA SER A 143 12.11 20.34 2.48
C SER A 143 12.59 19.13 1.69
N ASP A 144 12.37 17.92 2.21
CA ASP A 144 12.76 16.67 1.55
C ASP A 144 12.00 16.43 0.25
N ARG A 145 10.79 17.01 0.15
CA ARG A 145 9.88 16.84 -0.98
C ARG A 145 9.91 18.02 -1.94
N LYS A 146 10.74 19.04 -1.68
CA LYS A 146 10.74 20.32 -2.44
C LYS A 146 11.03 20.17 -3.94
N HIS A 147 11.70 19.08 -4.34
CA HIS A 147 12.04 18.78 -5.73
C HIS A 147 11.01 17.89 -6.44
N ALA A 148 9.89 17.60 -5.80
CA ALA A 148 8.81 16.85 -6.41
C ALA A 148 8.09 17.71 -7.46
N SER A 149 7.75 17.06 -8.58
CA SER A 149 6.97 17.63 -9.69
C SER A 149 5.54 17.11 -9.69
N PHE A 150 5.28 16.03 -8.95
CA PHE A 150 3.98 15.38 -8.87
C PHE A 150 3.69 14.98 -7.42
N ALA A 151 2.41 15.08 -7.04
CA ALA A 151 1.91 14.53 -5.79
C ALA A 151 0.64 13.73 -6.02
N THR A 152 0.49 12.67 -5.23
CA THR A 152 -0.77 11.95 -5.03
C THR A 152 -1.10 12.02 -3.56
N LEU A 153 -2.29 12.52 -3.25
CA LEU A 153 -2.85 12.50 -1.90
C LEU A 153 -4.07 11.59 -1.92
N MET A 154 -4.22 10.76 -0.91
CA MET A 154 -5.28 9.76 -0.81
C MET A 154 -5.91 9.87 0.57
N ARG A 155 -7.21 10.17 0.64
CA ARG A 155 -7.97 10.01 1.88
C ARG A 155 -8.17 8.52 2.08
N ILE A 156 -7.80 8.06 3.27
CA ILE A 156 -7.90 6.66 3.67
C ILE A 156 -8.91 6.50 4.79
N ASP A 157 -9.69 5.44 4.73
CA ASP A 157 -10.70 5.08 5.71
C ASP A 157 -10.72 3.56 5.92
N LYS A 158 -11.56 3.09 6.84
CA LYS A 158 -11.77 1.67 7.15
C LYS A 158 -10.44 0.99 7.49
N VAL A 159 -9.57 1.70 8.21
CA VAL A 159 -8.26 1.15 8.59
C VAL A 159 -8.47 -0.02 9.54
N ALA A 160 -7.91 -1.18 9.19
CA ALA A 160 -7.87 -2.35 10.05
C ALA A 160 -6.42 -2.80 10.26
N THR A 161 -6.07 -3.03 11.54
CA THR A 161 -4.80 -3.65 11.92
C THR A 161 -4.87 -5.14 11.68
N LEU A 162 -3.82 -5.71 11.10
CA LEU A 162 -3.70 -7.13 10.83
C LEU A 162 -2.54 -7.72 11.65
N GLY A 163 -2.53 -9.06 11.82
CA GLY A 163 -1.32 -9.75 12.25
C GLY A 163 -0.16 -9.52 11.25
N PRO A 164 1.11 -9.75 11.64
CA PRO A 164 2.22 -9.52 10.73
C PRO A 164 2.26 -10.55 9.60
N LEU A 165 2.21 -10.10 8.34
CA LEU A 165 2.56 -10.93 7.17
C LEU A 165 3.92 -10.53 6.62
N PHE A 166 4.87 -11.46 6.62
CA PHE A 166 6.19 -11.25 6.05
C PHE A 166 6.18 -11.64 4.58
N ILE A 167 6.40 -10.65 3.70
CA ILE A 167 6.65 -10.87 2.28
C ILE A 167 8.02 -10.29 1.97
N GLU A 168 8.92 -11.14 1.46
CA GLU A 168 10.20 -10.67 0.95
C GLU A 168 9.96 -9.77 -0.26
N LYS A 169 10.61 -8.60 -0.23
CA LYS A 169 10.55 -7.65 -1.33
C LYS A 169 11.96 -7.22 -1.69
N LYS A 170 12.37 -7.54 -2.91
CA LYS A 170 13.72 -7.32 -3.42
C LYS A 170 13.81 -6.01 -4.20
N ASP A 171 12.71 -5.58 -4.80
CA ASP A 171 12.67 -4.28 -5.48
C ASP A 171 12.67 -3.09 -4.48
N ARG A 172 13.17 -1.91 -4.90
CA ARG A 172 13.30 -0.71 -4.02
C ARG A 172 12.10 0.25 -4.06
N ARG A 173 11.03 -0.07 -4.78
CA ARG A 173 9.85 0.82 -4.91
C ARG A 173 9.11 0.92 -3.59
N GLY A 174 8.74 2.14 -3.20
CA GLY A 174 7.91 2.40 -2.02
C GLY A 174 6.41 2.14 -2.23
N TRP A 175 6.00 1.85 -3.48
CA TRP A 175 4.63 1.55 -3.86
C TRP A 175 4.59 0.46 -4.92
N VAL A 176 3.72 -0.53 -4.75
CA VAL A 176 3.52 -1.62 -5.71
C VAL A 176 2.03 -1.77 -5.99
N ILE A 177 1.67 -2.01 -7.25
CA ILE A 177 0.30 -2.37 -7.66
C ILE A 177 0.28 -3.89 -7.77
N LEU A 178 -0.42 -4.55 -6.85
CA LEU A 178 -0.53 -6.02 -6.78
C LEU A 178 -1.64 -6.53 -7.70
N TYR A 179 -2.74 -5.79 -7.77
CA TYR A 179 -3.84 -6.05 -8.70
C TYR A 179 -4.35 -4.74 -9.28
N ASN A 180 -4.72 -4.71 -10.56
CA ASN A 180 -5.22 -3.52 -11.23
C ASN A 180 -6.59 -3.79 -11.87
N ARG A 181 -7.64 -3.11 -11.40
CA ARG A 181 -9.00 -3.28 -11.91
C ARG A 181 -9.21 -2.93 -13.39
N GLN A 182 -8.34 -2.10 -13.98
CA GLN A 182 -8.47 -1.64 -15.37
C GLN A 182 -7.80 -2.57 -16.38
N LYS A 183 -6.93 -3.48 -15.92
CA LYS A 183 -6.33 -4.50 -16.77
C LYS A 183 -6.92 -5.81 -16.28
N ASN A 184 -7.82 -6.45 -17.06
CA ASN A 184 -8.36 -7.80 -16.83
C ASN A 184 -7.27 -8.90 -16.90
N ASN A 185 -6.11 -8.65 -16.33
CA ASN A 185 -4.97 -9.53 -16.36
C ASN A 185 -4.47 -9.72 -14.92
N PRO A 186 -4.55 -10.94 -14.36
CA PRO A 186 -3.85 -11.25 -13.13
C PRO A 186 -2.35 -11.08 -13.42
N LEU A 187 -1.67 -10.14 -12.73
CA LEU A 187 -0.28 -9.84 -13.03
C LEU A 187 0.69 -10.45 -12.01
N VAL A 188 1.76 -10.94 -12.62
CA VAL A 188 3.04 -11.38 -12.08
C VAL A 188 3.55 -10.40 -11.04
N LEU A 189 3.74 -10.91 -9.84
CA LEU A 189 4.45 -10.26 -8.76
C LEU A 189 5.95 -10.19 -9.12
N ASP A 190 6.37 -9.11 -9.78
CA ASP A 190 7.79 -8.73 -9.82
C ASP A 190 8.14 -8.08 -8.48
N ILE A 191 8.35 -8.89 -7.43
CA ILE A 191 8.80 -8.44 -6.10
C ILE A 191 10.25 -8.87 -5.85
#